data_AF-A0A2I0QNE8-F1
#
_entry.id   AF-A0A2I0QNE8-F1
#
_cell.length_a   1.000
_cell.length_b   1.000
_cell.length_c   1.000
_cell.angle_alpha   90.00
_cell.angle_beta   90.00
_cell.angle_gamma   90.00
#
_symmetry.space_group_name_H-M   'P 1'
#
loop_
_entity.id
_entity.type
_entity.pdbx_description
1 polymer ?
#
loop_
_entity_poly.entity_id
_entity_poly.type
_entity_poly.pdbx_seq_one_letter_code
_entity_poly.pdbx_strand_id
1 'polypeptide(L)' 'MTETEKFVSSPEGLELAALCIDYKYKLADRVQDLTRDQINFLMAALAHRIEQMKPLEKGTTKIMVTED' A
#
# COMPACT_ATOMS: atom_id res chain seq x y z
N MET A 1 -7.53 14.68 0.99
CA MET A 1 -7.14 13.35 1.50
C MET A 1 -7.92 13.03 2.75
N THR A 2 -8.64 11.91 2.74
CA THR A 2 -9.31 11.34 3.92
C THR A 2 -8.27 10.88 4.95
N GLU A 3 -8.70 10.69 6.20
CA GLU A 3 -7.81 10.20 7.27
C GLU A 3 -7.22 8.83 6.92
N THR A 4 -8.02 7.95 6.30
CA THR A 4 -7.59 6.65 5.80
C THR A 4 -6.50 6.76 4.73
N GLU A 5 -6.63 7.69 3.77
CA GLU A 5 -5.60 7.90 2.73
C GLU A 5 -4.26 8.39 3.32
N LYS A 6 -4.32 9.23 4.35
CA LYS A 6 -3.12 9.67 5.08
C LYS A 6 -2.47 8.50 5.82
N PHE A 7 -3.27 7.65 6.46
CA PHE A 7 -2.74 6.48 7.16
C PHE A 7 -2.13 5.46 6.21
N VAL A 8 -2.80 5.13 5.10
CA VAL A 8 -2.30 4.17 4.09
C VAL A 8 -0.96 4.57 3.47
N SER A 9 -0.67 5.87 3.41
CA SER A 9 0.60 6.40 2.92
C SER A 9 1.67 6.57 4.00
N SER A 10 1.34 6.32 5.28
CA SER A 10 2.32 6.34 6.37
C SER A 10 3.13 5.05 6.41
N PRO A 11 4.34 5.05 7.03
CA PRO A 11 5.12 3.83 7.21
C PRO A 11 4.35 2.69 7.88
N GLU A 12 3.59 3.00 8.92
CA GLU A 12 2.78 2.05 9.68
C GLU A 12 1.63 1.47 8.83
N GLY A 13 0.96 2.32 8.05
CA GLY A 13 -0.09 1.89 7.15
C GLY A 13 0.43 1.02 6.02
N LEU A 14 1.61 1.33 5.47
CA LEU A 14 2.28 0.52 4.44
C LEU A 14 2.72 -0.84 4.97
N GLU A 15 3.27 -0.89 6.19
CA GLU A 15 3.64 -2.15 6.85
C GLU A 15 2.40 -3.03 7.08
N LEU A 16 1.34 -2.45 7.66
CA LEU A 16 0.09 -3.18 7.89
C LEU A 16 -0.54 -3.66 6.56
N ALA A 17 -0.48 -2.84 5.52
CA ALA A 17 -0.95 -3.21 4.19
C ALA A 17 -0.16 -4.39 3.61
N ALA A 18 1.17 -4.39 3.74
CA ALA A 18 2.00 -5.50 3.30
C ALA A 18 1.68 -6.79 4.07
N LEU A 19 1.50 -6.69 5.39
CA LEU A 19 1.07 -7.82 6.22
C LEU A 19 -0.25 -8.41 5.73
N CYS A 20 -1.26 -7.57 5.49
CA CYS A 20 -2.59 -8.01 5.09
C CYS A 20 -2.62 -8.59 3.67
N ILE A 21 -1.95 -7.93 2.72
CA ILE A 21 -2.06 -8.24 1.28
C ILE A 21 -1.07 -9.34 0.86
N ASP A 22 0.19 -9.29 1.33
CA ASP A 22 1.22 -10.24 0.89
C ASP A 22 1.41 -11.40 1.86
N TYR A 23 1.42 -11.10 3.16
CA TYR A 23 1.75 -12.08 4.20
C TYR A 23 0.51 -12.77 4.78
N LYS A 24 -0.67 -12.54 4.20
CA LYS A 24 -1.96 -13.16 4.57
C LYS A 24 -2.34 -12.93 6.04
N TYR A 25 -1.82 -11.85 6.64
CA TYR A 25 -2.26 -11.43 7.96
C TYR A 25 -3.75 -11.09 7.93
N LYS A 26 -4.49 -11.56 8.93
CA LYS A 26 -5.93 -11.37 9.02
C LYS A 26 -6.25 -10.33 10.09
N LEU A 27 -6.99 -9.29 9.72
CA LEU A 27 -7.53 -8.31 10.67
C LEU A 27 -8.67 -8.89 11.53
N ALA A 28 -9.31 -9.96 11.05
CA ALA A 28 -10.34 -10.70 11.76
C ALA A 28 -10.37 -12.17 11.29
N ASP A 29 -10.83 -13.09 12.15
CA ASP A 29 -10.90 -14.52 11.83
C ASP A 29 -11.91 -14.83 10.72
N ARG A 30 -13.03 -14.08 10.69
CA ARG A 30 -14.07 -14.19 9.66
C ARG A 30 -14.30 -12.83 9.01
N VAL A 31 -14.63 -12.83 7.72
CA VAL A 31 -14.85 -11.60 6.92
C VAL A 31 -15.98 -10.74 7.50
N GLN A 32 -17.03 -11.37 8.03
CA GLN A 32 -18.18 -10.69 8.65
C GLN A 32 -17.86 -9.95 9.95
N ASP A 33 -16.70 -10.24 10.56
CA ASP A 33 -16.24 -9.56 11.78
C ASP A 33 -15.41 -8.30 11.46
N LEU A 34 -15.15 -8.01 10.18
CA LEU A 34 -14.44 -6.81 9.77
C LEU A 34 -15.28 -5.56 10.02
N THR A 35 -14.68 -4.58 10.68
CA THR A 35 -15.29 -3.27 10.84
C THR A 35 -15.28 -2.50 9.51
N ARG A 36 -16.15 -1.50 9.39
CA ARG A 36 -16.16 -0.60 8.23
C ARG A 36 -14.80 0.05 8.01
N ASP A 37 -14.11 0.45 9.08
CA ASP A 37 -12.81 1.11 8.99
C ASP A 37 -11.72 0.16 8.49
N GLN A 38 -11.73 -1.10 8.94
CA GLN A 38 -10.83 -2.13 8.44
C GLN A 38 -11.06 -2.41 6.95
N ILE A 39 -12.33 -2.46 6.52
CA ILE A 39 -12.68 -2.63 5.09
C ILE A 39 -12.18 -1.43 4.28
N ASN A 40 -12.46 -0.21 4.75
CA ASN A 40 -12.01 1.02 4.08
C ASN A 40 -10.49 1.09 3.98
N PHE A 41 -9.78 0.71 5.05
CA PHE A 41 -8.32 0.60 5.04
C PHE A 41 -7.83 -0.38 3.98
N LEU A 42 -8.37 -1.61 3.93
CA LEU A 42 -7.94 -2.63 2.96
C LEU A 42 -8.18 -2.17 1.51
N MET A 43 -9.33 -1.55 1.23
CA MET A 43 -9.65 -1.02 -0.09
C MET A 43 -8.70 0.11 -0.49
N ALA A 44 -8.45 1.05 0.41
CA ALA A 44 -7.53 2.17 0.17
C ALA A 44 -6.08 1.68 0.01
N ALA A 45 -5.64 0.72 0.83
CA ALA A 45 -4.32 0.11 0.75
C ALA A 45 -4.09 -0.61 -0.59
N LEU A 46 -5.09 -1.37 -1.06
CA LEU A 46 -5.03 -2.02 -2.36
C LEU A 46 -4.97 -1.00 -3.51
N ALA A 47 -5.81 0.04 -3.46
CA ALA A 47 -5.81 1.10 -4.46
C ALA A 47 -4.44 1.81 -4.52
N HIS A 48 -3.89 2.19 -3.37
CA HIS A 48 -2.57 2.82 -3.28
C HIS A 48 -1.48 1.93 -3.91
N ARG A 49 -1.52 0.62 -3.64
CA ARG A 49 -0.57 -0.33 -4.25
C ARG A 49 -0.67 -0.43 -5.76
N ILE A 50 -1.90 -0.49 -6.28
CA ILE A 50 -2.14 -0.50 -7.73
C ILE A 50 -1.56 0.77 -8.36
N GLU A 51 -1.71 1.92 -7.70
CA GLU A 51 -1.11 3.18 -8.18
C GLU A 51 0.42 3.13 -8.20
N GLN A 52 1.05 2.60 -7.16
CA GLN A 52 2.51 2.46 -7.09
C GLN A 52 3.07 1.45 -8.09
N MET A 53 2.26 0.46 -8.51
CA MET A 53 2.64 -0.52 -9.54
C MET A 53 2.48 0.00 -10.97
N LYS A 54 1.81 1.15 -11.16
CA LYS A 54 1.75 1.75 -12.50
C LYS A 54 3.17 2.12 -12.91
N PRO A 55 3.63 1.70 -14.10
CA PRO A 55 4.94 2.10 -14.58
C PRO A 55 5.00 3.63 -14.60
N LEU A 56 6.07 4.21 -14.04
CA LEU A 56 6.33 5.64 -14.16
C LEU A 56 6.50 5.95 -15.64
N GLU A 57 5.44 6.41 -16.30
CA GLU A 57 5.55 7.08 -17.60
C GLU A 57 6.19 8.47 -17.39
N LYS A 58 7.50 8.50 -17.11
CA LYS A 58 8.46 9.56 -17.51
C LYS A 58 9.81 9.38 -16.83
N GLY A 59 10.83 9.24 -17.67
CA GLY A 59 12.21 9.60 -17.35
C GLY A 59 13.04 8.47 -16.79
N THR A 60 13.65 7.68 -17.67
CA THR A 60 14.78 6.80 -17.35
C THR A 60 15.86 7.59 -16.60
N THR A 61 16.00 7.41 -15.29
CA THR A 61 17.20 7.82 -14.57
C THR A 61 18.32 6.84 -14.92
N LYS A 62 19.15 7.20 -15.91
CA LYS A 62 20.38 6.46 -16.20
C LYS A 62 21.38 6.78 -15.10
N ILE A 63 21.72 5.80 -14.27
CA ILE A 63 22.87 5.90 -13.37
C ILE A 63 24.12 5.76 -14.26
N MET A 64 24.77 6.87 -14.58
CA MET A 64 26.09 6.84 -15.21
C MET A 64 27.13 6.63 -14.13
N VAL A 65 27.68 5.42 -14.06
CA VAL A 65 28.91 5.14 -13.33
C VAL A 65 30.05 5.50 -14.27
N THR A 66 30.74 6.60 -14.00
CA THR A 66 32.05 6.88 -14.62
C THR A 66 33.11 6.18 -13.78
N GLU A 67 33.81 5.22 -14.38
CA GLU A 67 35.05 4.65 -13.84
C GLU A 67 36.19 5.63 -14.17
N ASP A 68 36.94 6.06 -13.15
CA ASP A 68 38.19 6.86 -13.26
C ASP A 68 39.39 5.99 -13.67
#